data_AF-A0A7W2NGI0-F1
#
_entry.id   AF-A0A7W2NGI0-F1
#
_cell.length_a   1.000
_cell.length_b   1.000
_cell.length_c   1.000
_cell.angle_alpha   90.00
_cell.angle_beta   90.00
_cell.angle_gamma   90.00
#
_symmetry.space_group_name_H-M   'P 1'
#
loop_
_entity.id
_entity.type
_entity.pdbx_description
1 polymer ?
#
loop_
_entity_poly.entity_id
_entity_poly.type
_entity_poly.pdbx_seq_one_letter_code
_entity_poly.pdbx_strand_id
1 'polypeptide(L)'
;MSGKYSSKQFMKVVSNVFLNKYFEHENIDLDVDSDPLREHDTDLLINAILLLKDIARSNIESDFQQIHSLATRAGIKALTAVAKKHDNIDFNEKIRSINGIHNQAMWAFINNREYWQDASILFEASSIQSSTSPKDEPLTIIIKLTQLPGDELMYFDLDLIKSKSEGKSSVPNTCKVEQRKENTLKTYRAIQKAAINLKKQHPSKSKSWIAQSIAKMPVAQGKSSETIRKNINI
;
A
#
# COMPACT_ATOMS: atom_id res chain seq x y z
N MET A 1 1.07 18.91 -5.62
CA MET A 1 1.61 18.61 -4.28
C MET A 1 0.60 17.74 -3.57
N SER A 2 0.83 16.42 -3.52
CA SER A 2 -0.09 15.52 -2.82
C SER A 2 0.15 15.67 -1.32
N GLY A 3 -0.87 16.11 -0.58
CA GLY A 3 -0.81 16.14 0.88
C GLY A 3 -0.52 14.75 1.41
N LYS A 4 0.15 14.65 2.57
CA LYS A 4 0.28 13.36 3.25
C LYS A 4 -1.13 12.83 3.50
N TYR A 5 -1.39 11.58 3.12
CA TYR A 5 -2.66 10.93 3.40
C TYR A 5 -2.99 11.03 4.90
N SER A 6 -4.24 11.33 5.19
CA SER A 6 -4.80 11.31 6.54
C SER A 6 -6.19 10.72 6.47
N SER A 7 -6.41 9.59 7.13
CA SER A 7 -7.71 8.89 7.13
C SER A 7 -8.84 9.79 7.61
N LYS A 8 -8.56 10.62 8.63
CA LYS A 8 -9.52 11.63 9.13
C LYS A 8 -9.89 12.65 8.07
N GLN A 9 -8.93 13.11 7.27
CA GLN A 9 -9.20 14.05 6.19
C GLN A 9 -9.92 13.36 5.02
N PHE A 10 -9.55 12.12 4.71
CA PHE A 10 -10.19 11.33 3.66
C PHE A 10 -11.67 11.09 3.97
N MET A 11 -11.99 10.61 5.17
CA MET A 11 -13.37 10.37 5.60
C MET A 11 -14.21 11.66 5.68
N LYS A 12 -13.60 12.82 5.89
CA LYS A 12 -14.30 14.12 5.83
C LYS A 12 -14.61 14.59 4.40
N VAL A 13 -13.87 14.08 3.41
CA VAL A 13 -14.00 14.48 2.00
C VAL A 13 -14.88 13.51 1.22
N VAL A 14 -14.91 12.23 1.62
CA VAL A 14 -15.78 11.20 1.05
C VAL A 14 -17.17 11.30 1.68
N SER A 15 -18.24 11.23 0.88
CA SER A 15 -19.60 11.24 1.40
C SER A 15 -19.90 9.96 2.19
N ASN A 16 -20.60 10.10 3.32
CA ASN A 16 -20.95 8.99 4.21
C ASN A 16 -21.74 7.88 3.52
N VAL A 17 -22.47 8.21 2.45
CA VAL A 17 -23.16 7.22 1.60
C VAL A 17 -22.19 6.20 1.00
N PHE A 18 -20.99 6.62 0.59
CA PHE A 18 -19.98 5.72 0.03
C PHE A 18 -19.18 5.00 1.11
N LEU A 19 -18.98 5.62 2.27
CA LEU A 19 -18.35 4.97 3.42
C LEU A 19 -19.22 3.82 3.92
N ASN A 20 -20.54 4.03 4.08
CA ASN A 20 -21.47 2.99 4.50
C ASN A 20 -21.50 1.82 3.50
N LYS A 21 -21.60 2.12 2.20
CA LYS A 21 -21.54 1.08 1.16
C LYS A 21 -20.25 0.26 1.20
N TYR A 22 -19.12 0.87 1.56
CA TYR A 22 -17.87 0.16 1.73
C TYR A 22 -17.90 -0.77 2.94
N PHE A 23 -18.39 -0.32 4.10
CA PHE A 23 -18.50 -1.17 5.29
C PHE A 23 -19.49 -2.32 5.09
N GLU A 24 -20.60 -2.08 4.40
CA GLU A 24 -21.55 -3.13 3.97
C GLU A 24 -20.86 -4.16 3.06
N HIS A 25 -20.12 -3.69 2.06
CA HIS A 25 -19.42 -4.57 1.10
C HIS A 25 -18.33 -5.43 1.76
N GLU A 26 -17.56 -4.86 2.68
CA GLU A 26 -16.50 -5.56 3.40
C GLU A 26 -17.02 -6.36 4.62
N ASN A 27 -18.34 -6.38 4.85
CA ASN A 27 -19.01 -7.05 5.96
C ASN A 27 -18.42 -6.66 7.34
N ILE A 28 -18.14 -5.36 7.50
CA ILE A 28 -17.59 -4.79 8.72
C ILE A 28 -18.76 -4.33 9.59
N ASP A 29 -18.99 -5.05 10.69
CA ASP A 29 -19.97 -4.67 11.69
C ASP A 29 -19.42 -3.49 12.51
N LEU A 30 -19.84 -2.30 12.13
CA LEU A 30 -19.69 -1.11 12.95
C LEU A 30 -20.91 -1.11 13.86
N ASP A 31 -20.70 -1.37 15.16
CA ASP A 31 -21.70 -1.29 16.24
C ASP A 31 -22.19 0.16 16.42
N VAL A 32 -22.79 0.71 15.36
CA VAL A 32 -23.26 2.07 15.18
C VAL A 32 -24.63 1.89 14.55
N ASP A 33 -25.67 2.46 15.19
CA ASP A 33 -27.04 2.40 14.68
C ASP A 33 -27.06 2.73 13.19
N SER A 34 -27.63 1.81 12.41
CA SER A 34 -27.73 1.81 10.95
C SER A 34 -28.66 2.89 10.37
N ASP A 35 -28.92 3.94 11.15
CA ASP A 35 -29.55 5.17 10.66
C ASP A 35 -28.62 5.80 9.61
N PRO A 36 -29.12 6.50 8.57
CA PRO A 36 -28.26 7.12 7.58
C PRO A 36 -27.45 8.21 8.28
N LEU A 37 -26.22 7.86 8.66
CA LEU A 37 -25.22 8.75 9.22
C LEU A 37 -25.23 10.03 8.40
N ARG A 38 -25.65 11.13 9.03
CA ARG A 38 -25.75 12.43 8.36
C ARG A 38 -24.35 12.78 7.89
N GLU A 39 -24.20 13.55 6.80
CA GLU A 39 -22.88 13.89 6.21
C GLU A 39 -21.86 14.54 7.17
N HIS A 40 -22.25 14.81 8.42
CA HIS A 40 -21.41 15.37 9.48
C HIS A 40 -21.04 14.40 10.61
N ASP A 41 -21.51 13.15 10.59
CA ASP A 41 -21.26 12.14 11.62
C ASP A 41 -19.92 11.38 11.42
N THR A 42 -18.99 11.97 10.66
CA THR A 42 -17.69 11.37 10.36
C THR A 42 -16.88 11.04 11.62
N ASP A 43 -17.00 11.83 12.68
CA ASP A 43 -16.31 11.55 13.94
C ASP A 43 -16.87 10.29 14.65
N LEU A 44 -18.16 9.94 14.46
CA LEU A 44 -18.73 8.68 14.95
C LEU A 44 -18.14 7.49 14.21
N LEU A 45 -18.04 7.57 12.88
CA LEU A 45 -17.39 6.54 12.05
C LEU A 45 -15.92 6.35 12.43
N ILE A 46 -15.18 7.43 12.64
CA ILE A 46 -13.78 7.37 13.08
C ILE A 46 -13.66 6.60 14.40
N ASN A 47 -14.52 6.91 15.38
CA ASN A 47 -14.50 6.25 16.67
C ASN A 47 -14.86 4.77 16.56
N ALA A 48 -15.84 4.41 15.72
CA ALA A 48 -16.21 3.03 15.47
C ALA A 48 -15.06 2.21 14.85
N ILE A 49 -14.34 2.78 13.89
CA ILE A 49 -13.16 2.14 13.28
C ILE A 49 -12.03 1.94 14.30
N LEU A 50 -11.89 2.83 15.28
CA LEU A 50 -10.89 2.66 16.36
C LEU A 50 -11.23 1.49 17.29
N LEU A 51 -12.51 1.14 17.45
CA LEU A 51 -12.96 0.00 18.25
C LEU A 51 -12.78 -1.35 17.54
N LEU A 52 -12.59 -1.35 16.21
CA LEU A 52 -12.31 -2.57 15.45
C LEU A 52 -10.95 -3.19 15.80
N LYS A 53 -10.84 -4.50 15.55
CA LYS A 53 -9.57 -5.25 15.66
C LYS A 53 -8.49 -4.64 14.77
N ASP A 54 -7.23 -4.68 15.23
CA ASP A 54 -6.10 -4.06 14.54
C ASP A 54 -5.94 -4.55 13.08
N ILE A 55 -6.28 -5.81 12.79
CA ILE A 55 -6.22 -6.39 11.44
C ILE A 55 -7.27 -5.71 10.52
N ALA A 56 -8.52 -5.61 10.98
CA ALA A 56 -9.58 -4.96 10.21
C ALA A 56 -9.25 -3.48 9.98
N ARG A 57 -8.77 -2.78 11.02
CA ARG A 57 -8.34 -1.38 10.93
C ARG A 57 -7.21 -1.19 9.93
N SER A 58 -6.22 -2.09 9.93
CA SER A 58 -5.10 -2.04 8.98
C SER A 58 -5.55 -2.26 7.53
N ASN A 59 -6.52 -3.15 7.30
CA ASN A 59 -7.05 -3.40 5.96
C ASN A 59 -7.84 -2.19 5.43
N ILE A 60 -8.74 -1.63 6.25
CA ILE A 60 -9.50 -0.42 5.91
C ILE A 60 -8.55 0.74 5.57
N GLU A 61 -7.54 0.93 6.41
CA GLU A 61 -6.54 1.98 6.22
C GLU A 61 -5.74 1.79 4.94
N SER A 62 -5.35 0.55 4.62
CA SER A 62 -4.67 0.20 3.38
C SER A 62 -5.54 0.47 2.15
N ASP A 63 -6.82 0.10 2.20
CA ASP A 63 -7.77 0.35 1.12
C ASP A 63 -7.98 1.85 0.92
N PHE A 64 -8.19 2.62 1.98
CA PHE A 64 -8.38 4.07 1.89
C PHE A 64 -7.14 4.80 1.35
N GLN A 65 -5.94 4.33 1.70
CA GLN A 65 -4.70 4.87 1.12
C GLN A 65 -4.61 4.61 -0.39
N GLN A 66 -4.99 3.42 -0.84
CA GLN A 66 -5.06 3.09 -2.27
C GLN A 66 -6.11 3.97 -2.97
N ILE A 67 -7.30 4.11 -2.40
CA ILE A 67 -8.36 4.96 -2.96
C ILE A 67 -7.90 6.41 -3.07
N HIS A 68 -7.24 6.93 -2.03
CA HIS A 68 -6.72 8.29 -2.05
C HIS A 68 -5.61 8.50 -3.09
N SER A 69 -4.79 7.49 -3.39
CA SER A 69 -3.72 7.61 -4.38
C SER A 69 -4.27 7.85 -5.80
N LEU A 70 -5.38 7.16 -6.14
CA LEU A 70 -6.08 7.32 -7.41
C LEU A 70 -7.18 8.40 -7.39
N ALA A 71 -7.48 9.00 -6.24
CA ALA A 71 -8.41 10.13 -6.09
C ALA A 71 -7.82 11.45 -6.62
N THR A 72 -7.23 11.41 -7.81
CA THR A 72 -6.72 12.54 -8.57
C THR A 72 -7.34 12.56 -9.96
N ARG A 73 -7.33 13.72 -10.64
CA ARG A 73 -7.86 13.81 -12.02
C ARG A 73 -7.17 12.83 -12.98
N ALA A 74 -5.88 12.57 -12.77
CA ALA A 74 -5.12 11.60 -13.55
C ALA A 74 -5.47 10.15 -13.18
N GLY A 75 -5.68 9.84 -11.90
CA GLY A 75 -6.13 8.52 -11.46
C GLY A 75 -7.52 8.15 -11.97
N ILE A 76 -8.50 9.07 -11.91
CA ILE A 76 -9.83 8.85 -12.50
C ILE A 76 -9.75 8.65 -14.02
N LYS A 77 -8.86 9.38 -14.70
CA LYS A 77 -8.62 9.19 -16.13
C LYS A 77 -8.03 7.81 -16.43
N ALA A 78 -7.13 7.31 -15.58
CA ALA A 78 -6.60 5.94 -15.70
C ALA A 78 -7.72 4.91 -15.52
N LEU A 79 -8.56 5.04 -14.49
CA LEU A 79 -9.73 4.16 -14.28
C LEU A 79 -10.69 4.17 -15.47
N THR A 80 -10.99 5.34 -16.02
CA THR A 80 -11.82 5.50 -17.22
C THR A 80 -11.18 4.85 -18.45
N ALA A 81 -9.85 4.92 -18.58
CA ALA A 81 -9.12 4.31 -19.69
C ALA A 81 -9.13 2.78 -19.61
N VAL A 82 -8.98 2.21 -18.41
CA VAL A 82 -9.13 0.77 -18.17
C VAL A 82 -10.56 0.34 -18.49
N ALA A 83 -11.57 1.04 -17.97
CA ALA A 83 -12.97 0.71 -18.24
C ALA A 83 -13.29 0.69 -19.75
N LYS A 84 -12.71 1.61 -20.52
CA LYS A 84 -12.81 1.61 -22.00
C LYS A 84 -12.15 0.39 -22.64
N LYS A 85 -11.01 -0.07 -22.12
CA LYS A 85 -10.33 -1.28 -22.62
C LYS A 85 -11.17 -2.54 -22.40
N HIS A 86 -11.99 -2.56 -21.35
CA HIS A 86 -12.93 -3.64 -21.05
C HIS A 86 -14.32 -3.42 -21.68
N ASP A 87 -14.48 -2.45 -22.59
CA ASP A 87 -15.76 -2.08 -23.23
C ASP A 87 -16.93 -1.79 -22.25
N ASN A 88 -16.61 -1.35 -21.02
CA ASN A 88 -17.60 -1.03 -20.00
C ASN A 88 -18.06 0.44 -20.13
N ILE A 89 -19.05 0.66 -21.00
CA ILE A 89 -19.60 1.99 -21.28
C ILE A 89 -20.35 2.55 -20.06
N ASP A 90 -21.10 1.69 -19.36
CA ASP A 90 -21.89 2.05 -18.16
C ASP A 90 -21.01 2.62 -17.04
N PHE A 91 -19.79 2.10 -16.88
CA PHE A 91 -18.84 2.61 -15.89
C PHE A 91 -18.49 4.08 -16.13
N ASN A 92 -18.25 4.46 -17.39
CA ASN A 92 -17.84 5.81 -17.75
C ASN A 92 -18.95 6.84 -17.53
N GLU A 93 -20.21 6.44 -17.75
CA GLU A 93 -21.35 7.32 -17.49
C GLU A 93 -21.60 7.48 -15.99
N LYS A 94 -21.56 6.38 -15.23
CA LYS A 94 -21.77 6.39 -13.78
C LYS A 94 -20.69 7.16 -13.05
N ILE A 95 -19.41 6.95 -13.37
CA ILE A 95 -18.32 7.65 -12.69
C ILE A 95 -18.36 9.17 -12.94
N ARG A 96 -18.81 9.62 -14.12
CA ARG A 96 -18.98 11.05 -14.42
C ARG A 96 -20.15 11.69 -13.69
N SER A 97 -21.18 10.90 -13.40
CA SER A 97 -22.38 11.35 -12.68
C SER A 97 -22.12 11.55 -11.18
N ILE A 98 -21.05 10.98 -10.64
CA ILE A 98 -20.67 11.12 -9.23
C ILE A 98 -19.91 12.42 -9.03
N ASN A 99 -20.38 13.22 -8.07
CA ASN A 99 -19.72 14.46 -7.69
C ASN A 99 -18.56 14.22 -6.72
N GLY A 100 -17.41 14.82 -7.00
CA GLY A 100 -16.20 14.73 -6.19
C GLY A 100 -15.27 13.58 -6.58
N ILE A 101 -13.98 13.90 -6.78
CA ILE A 101 -12.96 12.95 -7.25
C ILE A 101 -12.75 11.79 -6.26
N HIS A 102 -12.86 12.05 -4.96
CA HIS A 102 -12.73 11.03 -3.92
C HIS A 102 -13.92 10.07 -3.92
N ASN A 103 -15.14 10.59 -4.12
CA ASN A 103 -16.34 9.77 -4.26
C ASN A 103 -16.30 8.91 -5.53
N GLN A 104 -15.79 9.46 -6.63
CA GLN A 104 -15.58 8.72 -7.88
C GLN A 104 -14.61 7.56 -7.69
N ALA A 105 -13.47 7.80 -7.03
CA ALA A 105 -12.49 6.77 -6.72
C ALA A 105 -13.07 5.71 -5.77
N MET A 106 -13.79 6.13 -4.73
CA MET A 106 -14.46 5.23 -3.77
C MET A 106 -15.49 4.33 -4.46
N TRP A 107 -16.32 4.90 -5.32
CA TRP A 107 -17.31 4.14 -6.09
C TRP A 107 -16.66 3.14 -7.04
N ALA A 108 -15.60 3.56 -7.75
CA ALA A 108 -14.85 2.68 -8.64
C ALA A 108 -14.25 1.49 -7.89
N PHE A 109 -13.73 1.72 -6.68
CA PHE A 109 -13.16 0.68 -5.82
C PHE A 109 -14.20 -0.36 -5.38
N ILE A 110 -15.38 0.11 -4.95
CA ILE A 110 -16.47 -0.77 -4.47
C ILE A 110 -17.06 -1.59 -5.62
N ASN A 111 -17.26 -0.98 -6.79
CA ASN A 111 -18.02 -1.63 -7.87
C ASN A 111 -17.12 -2.44 -8.83
N ASN A 112 -15.85 -2.05 -9.00
CA ASN A 112 -14.96 -2.67 -10.00
C ASN A 112 -13.51 -2.72 -9.48
N ARG A 113 -13.27 -3.51 -8.42
CA ARG A 113 -11.94 -3.71 -7.82
C ARG A 113 -10.93 -4.30 -8.83
N GLU A 114 -11.40 -4.99 -9.86
CA GLU A 114 -10.57 -5.56 -10.93
C GLU A 114 -9.82 -4.49 -11.75
N TYR A 115 -10.45 -3.34 -12.02
CA TYR A 115 -9.82 -2.26 -12.78
C TYR A 115 -8.76 -1.50 -11.97
N TRP A 116 -8.70 -1.75 -10.66
CA TRP A 116 -7.86 -1.00 -9.75
C TRP A 116 -6.36 -1.24 -9.97
N GLN A 117 -5.97 -2.49 -10.22
CA GLN A 117 -4.57 -2.85 -10.45
C GLN A 117 -4.07 -2.27 -11.77
N ASP A 118 -4.84 -2.47 -12.84
CA ASP A 118 -4.54 -1.94 -14.17
C ASP A 118 -4.48 -0.40 -14.16
N ALA A 119 -5.40 0.26 -13.46
CA ALA A 119 -5.42 1.71 -13.36
C ALA A 119 -4.24 2.25 -12.56
N SER A 120 -3.81 1.54 -11.50
CA SER A 120 -2.63 1.90 -10.72
C SER A 120 -1.36 1.85 -11.56
N ILE A 121 -1.19 0.78 -12.34
CA ILE A 121 -0.04 0.63 -13.25
C ILE A 121 -0.01 1.75 -14.30
N LEU A 122 -1.16 2.04 -14.92
CA LEU A 122 -1.28 3.13 -15.89
C LEU A 122 -1.00 4.50 -15.27
N PHE A 123 -1.47 4.72 -14.05
CA PHE A 123 -1.24 5.96 -13.31
C PHE A 123 0.24 6.15 -12.98
N GLU A 124 0.92 5.11 -12.47
CA GLU A 124 2.36 5.12 -12.21
C GLU A 124 3.16 5.38 -13.49
N ALA A 125 2.85 4.67 -14.57
CA ALA A 125 3.51 4.87 -15.87
C ALA A 125 3.35 6.30 -16.39
N SER A 126 2.15 6.89 -16.24
CA SER A 126 1.89 8.28 -16.64
C SER A 126 2.64 9.31 -15.78
N SER A 127 2.85 9.01 -14.50
CA SER A 127 3.60 9.88 -13.58
C SER A 127 5.11 9.91 -13.91
N ILE A 128 5.66 8.81 -14.43
CA ILE A 128 7.08 8.72 -14.81
C ILE A 128 7.34 9.55 -16.07
N GLN A 129 6.45 9.45 -17.07
CA GLN A 129 6.58 10.17 -18.35
C GLN A 129 6.45 11.69 -18.23
N SER A 130 5.70 12.20 -17.24
CA SER A 130 5.60 13.64 -16.99
C SER A 130 6.93 14.31 -16.63
N SER A 131 7.94 13.54 -16.22
CA SER A 131 9.26 14.06 -15.82
C SER A 131 10.30 14.11 -16.95
N THR A 132 9.95 13.64 -18.15
CA THR A 132 10.81 13.62 -19.32
C THR A 132 10.05 14.20 -20.52
N SER A 133 10.51 15.30 -21.09
CA SER A 133 9.96 15.91 -22.31
C SER A 133 11.07 16.09 -23.36
N PRO A 134 10.78 16.20 -24.68
CA PRO A 134 9.45 16.38 -25.30
C PRO A 134 9.18 15.54 -26.58
N LYS A 135 7.94 15.68 -27.08
CA LYS A 135 7.43 15.33 -28.43
C LYS A 135 7.14 13.85 -28.67
N ASP A 136 5.96 13.41 -28.27
CA ASP A 136 5.01 12.68 -29.11
C ASP A 136 3.70 12.50 -28.33
N GLU A 137 2.57 12.60 -29.02
CA GLU A 137 1.24 12.50 -28.41
C GLU A 137 1.04 11.16 -27.66
N PRO A 138 0.36 11.18 -26.50
CA PRO A 138 0.31 10.05 -25.56
C PRO A 138 -0.42 8.79 -26.07
N LEU A 139 -1.06 8.84 -27.24
CA LEU A 139 -1.86 7.74 -27.77
C LEU A 139 -1.03 6.72 -28.57
N THR A 140 0.13 7.11 -29.10
CA THR A 140 0.85 6.27 -30.08
C THR A 140 1.78 5.24 -29.44
N ILE A 141 2.30 5.51 -28.24
CA ILE A 141 3.26 4.59 -27.58
C ILE A 141 2.57 3.38 -26.94
N ILE A 142 1.35 3.55 -26.41
CA ILE A 142 0.58 2.44 -25.83
C ILE A 142 0.03 1.51 -26.92
N ILE A 143 -0.32 2.04 -28.11
CA ILE A 143 -0.79 1.23 -29.25
C ILE A 143 0.31 0.28 -29.77
N LYS A 144 1.58 0.70 -29.73
CA LYS A 144 2.69 -0.15 -30.22
C LYS A 144 2.99 -1.37 -29.33
N LEU A 145 2.65 -1.33 -28.04
CA LEU A 145 2.89 -2.46 -27.13
C LEU A 145 1.72 -3.46 -27.07
N THR A 146 0.60 -3.18 -27.73
CA THR A 146 -0.62 -4.01 -27.70
C THR A 146 -1.00 -4.61 -29.06
N GLN A 147 -0.27 -4.31 -30.13
CA GLN A 147 -0.46 -4.90 -31.47
C GLN A 147 0.62 -5.96 -31.80
N LEU A 148 0.80 -6.95 -30.93
CA LEU A 148 1.50 -8.19 -31.31
C LEU A 148 0.47 -9.33 -31.36
N PRO A 149 0.42 -10.10 -32.46
CA PRO A 149 -0.53 -11.21 -32.62
C PRO A 149 -0.29 -12.29 -31.58
N GLY A 150 -1.39 -12.85 -31.08
CA GLY A 150 -1.50 -13.61 -29.84
C GLY A 150 -0.93 -15.03 -29.81
N ASP A 151 0.21 -15.30 -30.46
CA ASP A 151 0.85 -16.61 -30.42
C ASP A 151 2.36 -16.48 -30.22
N GLU A 152 2.80 -15.99 -29.05
CA GLU A 152 4.12 -16.28 -28.47
C GLU A 152 4.16 -15.77 -27.03
N LEU A 153 3.57 -16.54 -26.11
CA LEU A 153 3.88 -16.45 -24.69
C LEU A 153 5.32 -16.94 -24.48
N MET A 154 6.28 -16.03 -24.54
CA MET A 154 7.66 -16.29 -24.14
C MET A 154 8.16 -15.19 -23.22
N TYR A 155 8.24 -15.55 -21.93
CA TYR A 155 9.22 -15.07 -20.96
C TYR A 155 9.68 -13.60 -21.10
N PHE A 156 8.99 -12.68 -20.43
CA PHE A 156 9.61 -11.43 -20.03
C PHE A 156 10.00 -11.52 -18.56
N ASP A 157 11.30 -11.71 -18.35
CA ASP A 157 11.98 -11.74 -17.05
C ASP A 157 11.76 -10.42 -16.31
N LEU A 158 11.00 -10.48 -15.22
CA LEU A 158 10.77 -9.38 -14.26
C LEU A 158 12.07 -8.89 -13.58
N ASP A 159 13.18 -9.60 -13.76
CA ASP A 159 14.47 -9.27 -13.16
C ASP A 159 15.25 -8.15 -13.87
N LEU A 160 14.91 -7.80 -15.12
CA LEU A 160 15.67 -6.78 -15.86
C LEU A 160 15.32 -5.34 -15.48
N ILE A 161 14.17 -5.10 -14.83
CA ILE A 161 13.75 -3.76 -14.37
C ILE A 161 14.37 -3.41 -13.00
N LYS A 162 14.87 -4.41 -12.26
CA LYS A 162 15.40 -4.21 -10.91
C LYS A 162 16.83 -3.65 -10.88
N SER A 163 17.55 -3.65 -12.00
CA SER A 163 18.99 -3.35 -12.04
C SER A 163 19.37 -1.96 -12.59
N LYS A 164 18.42 -1.08 -12.92
CA LYS A 164 18.74 0.23 -13.51
C LYS A 164 17.86 1.39 -13.04
N SER A 165 17.86 1.67 -11.73
CA SER A 165 17.37 2.96 -11.22
C SER A 165 18.15 3.43 -9.98
N GLU A 166 19.47 3.57 -10.11
CA GLU A 166 20.20 4.56 -9.31
C GLU A 166 20.01 5.94 -9.95
N GLY A 167 18.88 6.58 -9.64
CA GLY A 167 18.53 7.91 -10.11
C GLY A 167 17.56 8.57 -9.15
N LYS A 168 18.11 9.46 -8.30
CA LYS A 168 17.46 10.12 -7.16
C LYS A 168 16.12 10.77 -7.52
N SER A 169 15.01 10.19 -7.03
CA SER A 169 13.71 10.88 -6.90
C SER A 169 12.98 10.39 -5.64
N SER A 170 12.33 11.34 -4.96
CA SER A 170 11.78 11.21 -3.60
C SER A 170 10.47 10.42 -3.60
N VAL A 171 10.54 9.13 -3.23
CA VAL A 171 9.38 8.26 -2.95
C VAL A 171 8.88 8.51 -1.51
N PRO A 172 7.57 8.62 -1.24
CA PRO A 172 7.06 8.75 0.12
C PRO A 172 7.44 7.51 0.98
N ASN A 173 7.81 7.80 2.22
CA ASN A 173 8.61 6.97 3.14
C ASN A 173 7.99 5.63 3.64
N THR A 174 6.90 5.11 3.10
CA THR A 174 6.25 3.89 3.64
C THR A 174 7.01 2.61 3.27
N CYS A 175 7.40 2.43 2.00
CA CYS A 175 8.17 1.26 1.55
C CYS A 175 9.54 1.13 2.26
N LYS A 176 10.23 2.26 2.49
CA LYS A 176 11.50 2.28 3.25
C LYS A 176 11.30 1.97 4.74
N VAL A 177 10.16 2.36 5.33
CA VAL A 177 9.86 2.06 6.74
C VAL A 177 9.56 0.58 6.92
N GLU A 178 8.80 -0.03 6.01
CA GLU A 178 8.52 -1.48 6.03
C GLU A 178 9.79 -2.30 5.80
N GLN A 179 10.61 -1.93 4.81
CA GLN A 179 11.92 -2.57 4.60
C GLN A 179 12.84 -2.43 5.83
N ARG A 180 12.82 -1.27 6.53
CA ARG A 180 13.59 -1.09 7.78
C ARG A 180 13.05 -1.95 8.91
N LYS A 181 11.72 -2.10 9.04
CA LYS A 181 11.08 -2.98 10.03
C LYS A 181 11.43 -4.43 9.76
N GLU A 182 11.34 -4.89 8.52
CA GLU A 182 11.71 -6.25 8.12
C GLU A 182 13.18 -6.55 8.36
N ASN A 183 14.06 -5.63 7.98
CA ASN A 183 15.50 -5.78 8.20
C ASN A 183 15.81 -5.84 9.70
N THR A 184 15.17 -4.98 10.49
CA THR A 184 15.30 -5.01 11.96
C THR A 184 14.83 -6.34 12.53
N LEU A 185 13.69 -6.87 12.06
CA LEU A 185 13.15 -8.15 12.51
C LEU A 185 14.05 -9.33 12.12
N LYS A 186 14.60 -9.33 10.90
CA LYS A 186 15.56 -10.35 10.43
C LYS A 186 16.81 -10.37 11.32
N THR A 187 17.35 -9.21 11.65
CA THR A 187 18.51 -9.10 12.56
C THR A 187 18.19 -9.64 13.94
N TYR A 188 17.04 -9.29 14.53
CA TYR A 188 16.64 -9.82 15.84
C TYR A 188 16.41 -11.35 15.82
N ARG A 189 15.82 -11.89 14.75
CA ARG A 189 15.68 -13.34 14.57
C ARG A 189 17.04 -14.04 14.48
N ALA A 190 18.00 -13.47 13.76
CA ALA A 190 19.36 -14.01 13.67
C ALA A 190 20.08 -13.99 15.03
N ILE A 191 19.96 -12.88 15.76
CA ILE A 191 20.47 -12.73 17.14
C ILE A 191 19.85 -13.77 18.08
N GLN A 192 18.54 -13.98 18.01
CA GLN A 192 17.83 -14.97 18.83
C GLN A 192 18.30 -16.40 18.53
N LYS A 193 18.47 -16.75 17.25
CA LYS A 193 19.01 -18.06 16.85
C LYS A 193 20.44 -18.27 17.38
N ALA A 194 21.29 -17.25 17.28
CA ALA A 194 22.65 -17.29 17.81
C ALA A 194 22.65 -17.45 19.34
N ALA A 195 21.75 -16.76 20.04
CA ALA A 195 21.59 -16.87 21.50
C ALA A 195 21.18 -18.29 21.94
N ILE A 196 20.21 -18.89 21.25
CA ILE A 196 19.78 -20.28 21.52
C ILE A 196 20.95 -21.25 21.28
N ASN A 197 21.71 -21.08 20.20
CA ASN A 197 22.85 -21.94 19.91
C ASN A 197 23.95 -21.81 20.98
N LEU A 198 24.29 -20.58 21.37
CA LEU A 198 25.26 -20.33 22.44
C LEU A 198 24.81 -20.87 23.80
N LYS A 199 23.51 -20.80 24.10
CA LYS A 199 22.96 -21.37 25.35
C LYS A 199 23.04 -22.90 25.35
N LYS A 200 22.85 -23.55 24.20
CA LYS A 200 23.04 -25.00 24.04
C LYS A 200 24.50 -25.41 24.22
N GLN A 201 25.44 -24.64 23.64
CA GLN A 201 26.87 -24.92 23.74
C GLN A 201 27.45 -24.59 25.13
N HIS A 202 26.88 -23.58 25.81
CA HIS A 202 27.34 -23.12 27.11
C HIS A 202 26.17 -22.93 28.10
N PRO A 203 25.57 -24.04 28.60
CA PRO A 203 24.38 -23.97 29.47
C PRO A 203 24.60 -23.18 30.77
N SER A 204 25.82 -23.22 31.32
CA SER A 204 26.20 -22.58 32.59
C SER A 204 26.46 -21.07 32.47
N LYS A 205 26.54 -20.52 31.25
CA LYS A 205 26.85 -19.10 31.06
C LYS A 205 25.60 -18.23 31.21
N SER A 206 25.83 -17.04 31.76
CA SER A 206 24.78 -16.06 32.01
C SER A 206 24.29 -15.39 30.73
N LYS A 207 23.07 -14.86 30.76
CA LYS A 207 22.48 -14.08 29.67
C LYS A 207 23.35 -12.90 29.24
N SER A 208 24.05 -12.29 30.20
CA SER A 208 24.98 -11.17 29.93
C SER A 208 26.21 -11.61 29.13
N TRP A 209 26.75 -12.80 29.44
CA TRP A 209 27.88 -13.36 28.70
C TRP A 209 27.48 -13.70 27.26
N ILE A 210 26.31 -14.32 27.06
CA ILE A 210 25.79 -14.65 25.73
C ILE A 210 25.59 -13.38 24.88
N ALA A 211 25.05 -12.32 25.48
CA ALA A 211 24.87 -11.05 24.78
C ALA A 211 26.19 -10.36 24.41
N GLN A 212 27.22 -10.44 25.27
CA GLN A 212 28.58 -9.96 24.96
C GLN A 212 29.22 -10.75 23.82
N SER A 213 29.04 -12.07 23.80
CA SER A 213 29.55 -12.93 22.73
C SER A 213 28.89 -12.62 21.38
N ILE A 214 27.55 -12.43 21.36
CA ILE A 214 26.83 -12.06 20.12
C ILE A 214 27.23 -10.67 19.63
N ALA A 215 27.45 -9.71 20.52
CA ALA A 215 27.87 -8.35 20.14
C ALA A 215 29.20 -8.31 19.36
N LYS A 216 30.06 -9.33 19.54
CA LYS A 216 31.32 -9.49 18.79
C LYS A 216 31.14 -10.18 17.43
N MET A 217 29.98 -10.79 17.17
CA MET A 217 29.69 -11.51 15.94
C MET A 217 29.17 -10.56 14.84
N PRO A 218 29.37 -10.89 13.56
CA PRO A 218 28.86 -10.07 12.45
C PRO A 218 27.33 -9.97 12.43
N VAL A 219 26.62 -10.94 13.04
CA VAL A 219 25.15 -10.94 13.14
C VAL A 219 24.57 -9.81 13.99
N ALA A 220 25.38 -9.18 14.85
CA ALA A 220 24.93 -8.08 15.71
C ALA A 220 24.78 -6.74 14.96
N GLN A 221 25.36 -6.60 13.77
CA GLN A 221 25.32 -5.36 12.97
C GLN A 221 25.62 -4.09 13.79
N GLY A 222 26.60 -4.17 14.71
CA GLY A 222 27.01 -3.05 15.57
C GLY A 222 26.11 -2.79 16.79
N LYS A 223 25.12 -3.64 17.10
CA LYS A 223 24.28 -3.50 18.30
C LYS A 223 25.08 -3.77 19.60
N SER A 224 24.79 -2.97 20.62
CA SER A 224 25.41 -3.14 21.95
C SER A 224 24.95 -4.43 22.63
N SER A 225 25.83 -5.00 23.45
CA SER A 225 25.54 -6.19 24.25
C SER A 225 24.32 -6.00 25.16
N GLU A 226 24.10 -4.80 25.70
CA GLU A 226 22.93 -4.52 26.53
C GLU A 226 21.62 -4.54 25.74
N THR A 227 21.64 -4.03 24.50
CA THR A 227 20.48 -4.06 23.59
C THR A 227 20.11 -5.50 23.24
N ILE A 228 21.10 -6.33 22.97
CA ILE A 228 20.91 -7.75 22.69
C ILE A 228 20.34 -8.45 23.93
N ARG A 229 20.89 -8.20 25.12
CA ARG A 229 20.44 -8.80 26.38
C ARG A 229 18.96 -8.55 26.66
N LYS A 230 18.45 -7.35 26.36
CA LYS A 230 17.03 -6.97 26.57
C LYS A 230 16.08 -7.67 25.57
N ASN A 231 16.55 -7.97 24.36
CA ASN A 231 15.71 -8.49 23.27
C ASN A 231 15.78 -10.00 23.05
N ILE A 232 16.72 -10.72 23.70
CA ILE A 232 16.79 -12.18 23.63
C ILE A 232 15.96 -12.85 24.73
N ASN A 233 15.29 -13.95 24.39
CA ASN A 233 14.53 -14.77 25.34
C ASN A 233 15.13 -16.20 25.38
N ILE A 234 15.93 -16.50 26.40
CA ILE A 234 16.73 -17.73 26.55
C ILE A 234 16.84 -18.13 28.02
#